data_AF-A0A9R0RUR7-F1
#
_entry.id   AF-A0A9R0RUR7-F1
#
_cell.length_a   1.000
_cell.length_b   1.000
_cell.length_c   1.000
_cell.angle_alpha   90.00
_cell.angle_beta   90.00
_cell.angle_gamma   90.00
#
_symmetry.space_group_name_H-M   'P 1'
#
loop_
_entity.id
_entity.type
_entity.pdbx_description
1 polymer ?
#
loop_
_entity_poly.entity_id
_entity_poly.type
_entity_poly.pdbx_seq_one_letter_code
_entity_poly.pdbx_strand_id
1 'polypeptide(L)'
;MNVPLQACIPKLPIGPSVRGSKWPEMWPQRLEKTPFWIDGSRVGVYGKPANEDFEADYAHWKRVVSKSYVNGMGIDWSKVRNVMDMRAVYGGFAAALRDQKVWVMNIVPIDSPDTLPIVYERGLFGMYHDWCESFSTYPRTYDLLHADHLFSKLKKRCKLLGVFAEVDRILRPEGKLIVRDDAETISELESMAKSLQWEVRMTYARGKEGLLCVQKTTWRPKEIEASM
;
A
#
# COMPACT_ATOMS: atom_id res chain seq x y z
N MET A 1 19.87 1.89 31.79
CA MET A 1 18.44 1.52 31.78
C MET A 1 18.36 0.00 31.66
N ASN A 2 18.01 -0.71 32.73
CA ASN A 2 17.75 -2.15 32.68
C ASN A 2 16.26 -2.35 32.40
N VAL A 3 15.90 -2.60 31.14
CA VAL A 3 14.56 -3.10 30.82
C VAL A 3 14.66 -4.63 30.83
N PRO A 4 14.12 -5.32 31.84
CA PRO A 4 14.13 -6.77 31.86
C PRO A 4 13.36 -7.32 30.65
N LEU A 5 13.93 -8.31 29.98
CA LEU A 5 13.27 -9.00 28.87
C LEU A 5 11.93 -9.58 29.35
N GLN A 6 10.83 -9.09 28.78
CA GLN A 6 9.51 -9.67 29.03
C GLN A 6 9.38 -11.01 28.33
N ALA A 7 8.64 -11.93 28.92
CA ALA A 7 8.31 -13.19 28.27
C ALA A 7 7.44 -12.92 27.02
N CYS A 8 8.01 -13.14 25.83
CA CYS A 8 7.34 -12.88 24.55
C CYS A 8 6.47 -14.05 24.06
N ILE A 9 6.24 -15.09 24.87
CA ILE A 9 5.37 -16.21 24.49
C ILE A 9 3.91 -15.78 24.72
N PRO A 10 3.10 -15.61 23.65
CA PRO A 10 1.70 -15.28 23.80
C PRO A 10 0.98 -16.41 24.54
N LYS A 11 0.16 -16.08 25.52
CA LYS A 11 -0.73 -17.07 26.15
C LYS A 11 -1.73 -17.58 25.10
N LEU A 12 -2.05 -18.87 25.16
CA LEU A 12 -3.08 -19.44 24.30
C LEU A 12 -4.42 -18.71 24.55
N PRO A 13 -5.18 -18.41 23.48
CA PRO A 13 -6.48 -17.76 23.60
C PRO A 13 -7.44 -18.65 24.38
N ILE A 14 -8.05 -18.11 25.43
CA ILE A 14 -8.92 -18.85 26.36
C ILE A 14 -10.40 -18.73 25.97
N GLY A 15 -10.80 -17.60 25.35
CA GLY A 15 -12.19 -17.32 24.99
C GLY A 15 -12.51 -17.57 23.51
N PRO A 16 -13.76 -17.98 23.16
CA PRO A 16 -14.15 -18.33 21.80
C PRO A 16 -14.27 -17.14 20.83
N SER A 17 -14.24 -15.91 21.36
CA SER A 17 -14.21 -14.65 20.61
C SER A 17 -12.80 -14.08 20.45
N VAL A 18 -11.80 -14.67 21.13
CA VAL A 18 -10.42 -14.18 21.09
C VAL A 18 -9.77 -14.64 19.79
N ARG A 19 -9.04 -13.74 19.12
CA ARG A 19 -8.23 -14.06 17.94
C ARG A 19 -7.35 -15.29 18.20
N GLY A 20 -7.35 -16.22 17.24
CA GLY A 20 -6.60 -17.47 17.33
C GLY A 20 -7.32 -18.61 18.07
N SER A 21 -8.53 -18.40 18.58
CA SER A 21 -9.37 -19.49 19.14
C SER A 21 -10.00 -20.38 18.07
N LYS A 22 -10.09 -19.90 16.83
CA LYS A 22 -10.62 -20.63 15.67
C LYS A 22 -9.68 -20.44 14.50
N TRP A 23 -9.56 -21.47 13.67
CA TRP A 23 -8.85 -21.37 12.41
C TRP A 23 -9.58 -20.43 11.45
N PRO A 24 -8.87 -19.62 10.66
CA PRO A 24 -9.46 -18.89 9.55
C PRO A 24 -10.06 -19.87 8.52
N GLU A 25 -10.87 -19.34 7.61
CA GLU A 25 -11.31 -20.12 6.45
C GLU A 25 -10.13 -20.63 5.63
N MET A 26 -10.41 -21.64 4.82
CA MET A 26 -9.45 -22.11 3.84
C MET A 26 -9.18 -21.05 2.77
N TRP A 27 -8.01 -21.15 2.15
CA TRP A 27 -7.71 -20.38 0.94
C TRP A 27 -8.53 -20.93 -0.25
N PRO A 28 -9.11 -20.07 -1.12
CA PRO A 28 -9.01 -18.61 -1.15
C PRO A 28 -10.11 -17.87 -0.36
N GLN A 29 -11.05 -18.56 0.29
CA GLN A 29 -12.21 -17.95 0.94
C GLN A 29 -11.84 -16.96 2.06
N ARG A 30 -10.76 -17.23 2.81
CA ARG A 30 -10.27 -16.30 3.86
C ARG A 30 -9.85 -14.93 3.35
N LEU A 31 -9.59 -14.77 2.04
CA LEU A 31 -9.32 -13.44 1.49
C LEU A 31 -10.54 -12.54 1.56
N GLU A 32 -11.75 -13.08 1.47
CA GLU A 32 -12.99 -12.30 1.38
C GLU A 32 -13.78 -12.31 2.69
N LYS A 33 -13.66 -13.38 3.49
CA LYS A 33 -14.44 -13.52 4.71
C LYS A 33 -13.91 -12.62 5.83
N THR A 34 -14.81 -11.86 6.43
CA THR A 34 -14.56 -11.09 7.65
C THR A 34 -14.12 -12.02 8.79
N PRO A 35 -12.95 -11.79 9.41
CA PRO A 35 -12.49 -12.56 10.56
C PRO A 35 -13.48 -12.55 11.73
N PHE A 36 -13.70 -13.70 12.36
CA PHE A 36 -14.73 -13.86 13.41
C PHE A 36 -14.51 -12.98 14.66
N TRP A 37 -13.27 -12.56 14.92
CA TRP A 37 -12.88 -11.74 16.06
C TRP A 37 -12.95 -10.24 15.75
N ILE A 38 -13.28 -9.86 14.51
CA ILE A 38 -13.65 -8.51 14.14
C ILE A 38 -15.16 -8.39 14.30
N ASP A 39 -15.59 -7.79 15.41
CA ASP A 39 -16.99 -7.48 15.66
C ASP A 39 -17.31 -6.01 15.33
N GLY A 40 -18.60 -5.70 15.23
CA GLY A 40 -19.08 -4.34 14.99
C GLY A 40 -19.10 -3.44 16.24
N SER A 41 -18.61 -3.93 17.40
CA SER A 41 -18.58 -3.12 18.63
C SER A 41 -17.49 -2.05 18.59
N ARG A 42 -16.46 -2.27 17.77
CA ARG A 42 -15.35 -1.35 17.57
C ARG A 42 -15.52 -0.55 16.29
N VAL A 43 -15.03 0.69 16.33
CA VAL A 43 -14.94 1.55 15.16
C VAL A 43 -13.73 1.12 14.33
N GLY A 44 -13.95 0.88 13.04
CA GLY A 44 -12.95 0.59 12.03
C GLY A 44 -12.14 1.82 11.62
N VAL A 45 -11.20 1.61 10.69
CA VAL A 45 -10.24 2.63 10.25
C VAL A 45 -10.94 3.84 9.59
N TYR A 46 -12.05 3.62 8.90
CA TYR A 46 -12.82 4.67 8.22
C TYR A 46 -14.08 5.11 8.97
N GLY A 47 -14.18 4.79 10.27
CA GLY A 47 -15.24 5.32 11.14
C GLY A 47 -16.55 4.52 11.16
N LYS A 48 -16.64 3.41 10.42
CA LYS A 48 -17.76 2.46 10.44
C LYS A 48 -17.55 1.36 11.49
N PRO A 49 -18.56 0.56 11.85
CA PRO A 49 -18.34 -0.69 12.59
C PRO A 49 -17.27 -1.56 11.90
N ALA A 50 -16.32 -2.12 12.64
CA ALA A 50 -15.10 -2.69 12.07
C ALA A 50 -15.34 -3.84 11.07
N ASN A 51 -16.39 -4.64 11.28
CA ASN A 51 -16.83 -5.68 10.35
C ASN A 51 -17.35 -5.09 9.02
N GLU A 52 -18.22 -4.08 9.10
CA GLU A 52 -18.75 -3.38 7.93
C GLU A 52 -17.66 -2.60 7.18
N ASP A 53 -16.69 -2.07 7.92
CA ASP A 53 -15.58 -1.32 7.36
C ASP A 53 -14.65 -2.21 6.54
N PHE A 54 -14.36 -3.41 7.05
CA PHE A 54 -13.61 -4.45 6.34
C PHE A 54 -14.30 -4.86 5.02
N GLU A 55 -15.61 -5.12 5.07
CA GLU A 55 -16.39 -5.52 3.90
C GLU A 55 -16.48 -4.40 2.86
N ALA A 56 -16.69 -3.16 3.33
CA ALA A 56 -16.73 -1.98 2.48
C ALA A 56 -15.38 -1.70 1.81
N ASP A 57 -14.27 -1.86 2.52
CA ASP A 57 -12.91 -1.72 1.97
C ASP A 57 -12.68 -2.75 0.86
N TYR A 58 -12.97 -4.03 1.10
CA TYR A 58 -12.79 -5.06 0.09
C TYR A 58 -13.68 -4.82 -1.15
N ALA A 59 -14.95 -4.47 -0.95
CA ALA A 59 -15.86 -4.16 -2.05
C ALA A 59 -15.40 -2.93 -2.86
N HIS A 60 -14.89 -1.90 -2.18
CA HIS A 60 -14.31 -0.72 -2.82
C HIS A 60 -13.13 -1.10 -3.72
N TRP A 61 -12.14 -1.83 -3.17
CA TRP A 61 -10.94 -2.21 -3.90
C TRP A 61 -11.22 -3.17 -5.05
N LYS A 62 -12.11 -4.15 -4.86
CA LYS A 62 -12.55 -5.05 -5.92
C LYS A 62 -13.08 -4.28 -7.13
N ARG A 63 -13.93 -3.27 -6.88
CA ARG A 63 -14.50 -2.40 -7.92
C ARG A 63 -13.44 -1.51 -8.57
N VAL A 64 -12.55 -0.89 -7.80
CA VAL A 64 -11.50 -0.01 -8.34
C VAL A 64 -10.55 -0.82 -9.22
N VAL A 65 -10.04 -1.94 -8.72
CA VAL A 65 -9.08 -2.77 -9.44
C VAL A 65 -9.71 -3.27 -10.74
N SER A 66 -10.94 -3.80 -10.67
CA SER A 66 -11.62 -4.34 -11.85
C SER A 66 -11.97 -3.26 -12.89
N LYS A 67 -12.42 -2.07 -12.47
CA LYS A 67 -12.93 -1.05 -13.40
C LYS A 67 -11.85 -0.09 -13.88
N SER A 68 -10.96 0.32 -12.98
CA SER A 68 -9.98 1.37 -13.26
C SER A 68 -8.60 0.79 -13.54
N TYR A 69 -8.07 -0.07 -12.67
CA TYR A 69 -6.66 -0.41 -12.75
C TYR A 69 -6.33 -1.50 -13.77
N VAL A 70 -7.16 -2.54 -13.85
CA VAL A 70 -6.99 -3.61 -14.83
C VAL A 70 -7.36 -3.16 -16.24
N ASN A 71 -8.46 -2.41 -16.37
CA ASN A 71 -9.04 -2.10 -17.68
C ASN A 71 -8.84 -0.65 -18.15
N GLY A 72 -8.52 0.30 -17.26
CA GLY A 72 -8.55 1.74 -17.57
C GLY A 72 -7.20 2.45 -17.60
N MET A 73 -6.18 1.94 -16.89
CA MET A 73 -4.89 2.66 -16.74
C MET A 73 -3.81 2.27 -17.76
N GLY A 74 -4.13 1.41 -18.74
CA GLY A 74 -3.17 0.96 -19.74
C GLY A 74 -1.98 0.18 -19.17
N ILE A 75 -2.14 -0.40 -17.97
CA ILE A 75 -1.10 -1.20 -17.34
C ILE A 75 -1.11 -2.60 -17.95
N ASP A 76 0.03 -3.00 -18.51
CA ASP A 76 0.26 -4.36 -18.96
C ASP A 76 0.53 -5.28 -17.75
N TRP A 77 -0.54 -5.77 -17.12
CA TRP A 77 -0.49 -6.66 -15.96
C TRP A 77 0.25 -7.97 -16.23
N SER A 78 0.43 -8.36 -17.51
CA SER A 78 1.23 -9.53 -17.86
C SER A 78 2.72 -9.36 -17.53
N LYS A 79 3.20 -8.11 -17.40
CA LYS A 79 4.58 -7.74 -17.06
C LYS A 79 4.78 -7.38 -15.59
N VAL A 80 3.71 -7.30 -14.80
CA VAL A 80 3.78 -7.01 -13.36
C VAL A 80 3.89 -8.33 -12.59
N ARG A 81 4.82 -8.41 -11.62
CA ARG A 81 4.97 -9.56 -10.73
C ARG A 81 5.05 -9.14 -9.26
N ASN A 82 5.83 -8.10 -8.98
CA ASN A 82 6.12 -7.64 -7.63
C ASN A 82 5.40 -6.32 -7.36
N VAL A 83 4.35 -6.36 -6.55
CA VAL A 83 3.57 -5.18 -6.16
C VAL A 83 3.84 -4.85 -4.70
N MET A 84 3.86 -3.57 -4.36
CA MET A 84 3.81 -3.11 -2.98
C MET A 84 2.60 -2.20 -2.79
N ASP A 85 1.79 -2.53 -1.79
CA ASP A 85 0.79 -1.64 -1.26
C ASP A 85 1.39 -0.90 -0.06
N MET A 86 1.78 0.35 -0.29
CA MET A 86 2.50 1.16 0.69
C MET A 86 1.64 1.51 1.91
N ARG A 87 0.31 1.37 1.80
CA ARG A 87 -0.63 1.54 2.91
C ARG A 87 -1.81 0.59 2.75
N ALA A 88 -1.65 -0.64 3.23
CA ALA A 88 -2.58 -1.73 2.98
C ALA A 88 -3.89 -1.67 3.76
N VAL A 89 -3.93 -1.00 4.92
CA VAL A 89 -5.10 -0.99 5.83
C VAL A 89 -5.57 -2.44 6.06
N TYR A 90 -6.73 -2.85 5.54
CA TYR A 90 -7.26 -4.21 5.69
C TYR A 90 -6.74 -5.23 4.66
N GLY A 91 -5.82 -4.84 3.78
CA GLY A 91 -5.31 -5.66 2.68
C GLY A 91 -6.31 -5.84 1.54
N GLY A 92 -7.32 -4.97 1.42
CA GLY A 92 -8.38 -5.07 0.41
C GLY A 92 -7.86 -4.95 -1.02
N PHE A 93 -6.88 -4.08 -1.26
CA PHE A 93 -6.22 -3.94 -2.57
C PHE A 93 -5.52 -5.23 -3.00
N ALA A 94 -4.72 -5.83 -2.12
CA ALA A 94 -4.06 -7.10 -2.38
C ALA A 94 -5.06 -8.25 -2.61
N ALA A 95 -6.14 -8.30 -1.82
CA ALA A 95 -7.21 -9.27 -2.01
C ALA A 95 -7.95 -9.09 -3.35
N ALA A 96 -8.11 -7.86 -3.81
CA ALA A 96 -8.70 -7.55 -5.11
C ALA A 96 -7.80 -7.95 -6.29
N LEU A 97 -6.49 -8.08 -6.08
CA LEU A 97 -5.53 -8.55 -7.07
C LEU A 97 -5.33 -10.07 -7.10
N ARG A 98 -6.10 -10.85 -6.33
CA ARG A 98 -5.97 -12.32 -6.25
C ARG A 98 -5.94 -13.00 -7.62
N ASP A 99 -6.76 -12.55 -8.56
CA ASP A 99 -6.90 -13.19 -9.86
C ASP A 99 -5.75 -12.79 -10.83
N GLN A 100 -4.88 -11.86 -10.42
CA GLN A 100 -3.65 -11.50 -11.12
C GLN A 100 -2.48 -12.38 -10.64
N LYS A 101 -1.57 -12.73 -11.56
CA LYS A 101 -0.34 -13.49 -11.23
C LYS A 101 0.74 -12.59 -10.61
N VAL A 102 0.39 -11.92 -9.52
CA VAL A 102 1.25 -10.98 -8.80
C VAL A 102 1.28 -11.37 -7.32
N TRP A 103 2.35 -10.97 -6.63
CA TRP A 103 2.35 -10.93 -5.17
C TRP A 103 2.39 -9.48 -4.70
N VAL A 104 1.79 -9.23 -3.54
CA VAL A 104 1.63 -7.90 -2.99
C VAL A 104 2.28 -7.85 -1.60
N MET A 105 3.32 -7.02 -1.43
CA MET A 105 3.83 -6.65 -0.12
C MET A 105 2.87 -5.63 0.51
N ASN A 106 2.23 -6.00 1.61
CA ASN A 106 1.28 -5.12 2.32
C ASN A 106 1.99 -4.36 3.44
N ILE A 107 2.03 -3.03 3.36
CA ILE A 107 2.67 -2.22 4.40
C ILE A 107 1.62 -1.58 5.29
N VAL A 108 1.78 -1.73 6.60
CA VAL A 108 0.96 -1.05 7.62
C VAL A 108 1.83 0.04 8.25
N PRO A 109 1.59 1.33 7.94
CA PRO A 109 2.35 2.42 8.54
C PRO A 109 2.24 2.42 10.07
N ILE A 110 3.34 2.70 10.77
CA ILE A 110 3.36 2.70 12.25
C ILE A 110 2.45 3.77 12.89
N ASP A 111 2.07 4.79 12.13
CA ASP A 111 1.16 5.87 12.53
C ASP A 111 -0.30 5.59 12.13
N SER A 112 -0.61 4.35 11.77
CA SER A 112 -1.95 3.90 11.40
C SER A 112 -2.48 2.81 12.36
N PRO A 113 -3.80 2.57 12.41
CA PRO A 113 -4.35 1.50 13.24
C PRO A 113 -3.75 0.14 12.91
N ASP A 114 -3.48 -0.65 13.94
CA ASP A 114 -2.88 -1.97 13.80
C ASP A 114 -3.83 -2.95 13.08
N THR A 115 -3.56 -3.14 11.79
CA THR A 115 -4.37 -3.93 10.86
C THR A 115 -3.59 -5.11 10.27
N LEU A 116 -2.29 -5.21 10.56
CA LEU A 116 -1.44 -6.31 10.09
C LEU A 116 -1.95 -7.70 10.55
N PRO A 117 -2.47 -7.87 11.79
CA PRO A 117 -3.24 -9.04 12.19
C PRO A 117 -4.30 -9.52 11.21
N ILE A 118 -5.02 -8.58 10.60
CA ILE A 118 -6.13 -8.82 9.68
C ILE A 118 -5.57 -9.24 8.33
N VAL A 119 -4.52 -8.56 7.85
CA VAL A 119 -3.78 -8.93 6.63
C VAL A 119 -3.31 -10.39 6.70
N TYR A 120 -2.74 -10.80 7.83
CA TYR A 120 -2.32 -12.19 8.05
C TYR A 120 -3.49 -13.18 8.11
N GLU A 121 -4.61 -12.80 8.74
CA GLU A 121 -5.81 -13.66 8.78
C GLU A 121 -6.36 -13.95 7.38
N ARG A 122 -6.26 -12.97 6.46
CA ARG A 122 -6.62 -13.13 5.05
C ARG A 122 -5.65 -14.03 4.28
N GLY A 123 -4.53 -14.41 4.88
CA GLY A 123 -3.48 -15.18 4.22
C GLY A 123 -2.53 -14.37 3.36
N LEU A 124 -2.55 -13.05 3.51
CA LEU A 124 -1.61 -12.15 2.87
C LEU A 124 -0.39 -11.97 3.77
N PHE A 125 0.71 -11.48 3.21
CA PHE A 125 1.90 -11.12 3.99
C PHE A 125 2.14 -9.61 3.92
N GLY A 126 2.83 -9.10 4.92
CA GLY A 126 3.05 -7.69 5.11
C GLY A 126 3.94 -7.42 6.30
N MET A 127 4.18 -6.14 6.58
CA MET A 127 4.95 -5.70 7.73
C MET A 127 4.58 -4.29 8.15
N TYR A 128 4.97 -3.93 9.37
CA TYR A 128 4.97 -2.53 9.80
C TYR A 128 6.15 -1.78 9.20
N HIS A 129 5.95 -0.51 8.87
CA HIS A 129 7.04 0.34 8.42
C HIS A 129 6.81 1.82 8.76
N ASP A 130 7.88 2.56 9.03
CA ASP A 130 7.84 4.02 9.10
C ASP A 130 8.38 4.61 7.80
N TRP A 131 7.50 5.21 7.00
CA TRP A 131 7.88 5.79 5.71
C TRP A 131 8.72 7.06 5.82
N CYS A 132 8.94 7.59 7.02
CA CYS A 132 9.95 8.61 7.25
C CYS A 132 11.38 8.02 7.33
N GLU A 133 11.52 6.70 7.36
CA GLU A 133 12.76 5.94 7.30
C GLU A 133 12.89 5.19 5.97
N SER A 134 14.10 4.71 5.67
CA SER A 134 14.33 3.90 4.46
C SER A 134 13.73 2.50 4.59
N PHE A 135 13.10 1.99 3.52
CA PHE A 135 12.56 0.64 3.49
C PHE A 135 13.68 -0.40 3.35
N SER A 136 13.69 -1.40 4.23
CA SER A 136 14.70 -2.47 4.21
C SER A 136 14.48 -3.45 3.05
N THR A 137 14.79 -3.01 1.84
CA THR A 137 14.71 -3.80 0.60
C THR A 137 15.78 -3.37 -0.39
N TYR A 138 16.09 -4.25 -1.34
CA TYR A 138 17.02 -3.93 -2.41
C TYR A 138 16.45 -2.83 -3.32
N PRO A 139 17.30 -1.94 -3.88
CA PRO A 139 16.86 -1.02 -4.91
C PRO A 139 16.24 -1.78 -6.09
N ARG A 140 15.25 -1.19 -6.76
CA ARG A 140 14.58 -1.77 -7.94
C ARG A 140 13.98 -3.16 -7.67
N THR A 141 13.23 -3.30 -6.58
CA THR A 141 12.55 -4.55 -6.20
C THR A 141 11.17 -4.68 -6.85
N TYR A 142 10.40 -3.60 -6.88
CA TYR A 142 8.97 -3.62 -7.23
C TYR A 142 8.70 -3.12 -8.65
N ASP A 143 7.73 -3.74 -9.31
CA ASP A 143 7.24 -3.33 -10.64
C ASP A 143 6.12 -2.29 -10.52
N LEU A 144 5.34 -2.34 -9.43
CA LEU A 144 4.25 -1.42 -9.17
C LEU A 144 4.20 -1.07 -7.68
N LEU A 145 4.14 0.23 -7.41
CA LEU A 145 3.88 0.79 -6.09
C LEU A 145 2.49 1.41 -6.07
N HIS A 146 1.73 1.10 -5.04
CA HIS A 146 0.39 1.63 -4.83
C HIS A 146 0.34 2.37 -3.49
N ALA A 147 -0.22 3.58 -3.49
CA ALA A 147 -0.37 4.40 -2.30
C ALA A 147 -1.75 5.06 -2.25
N ASP A 148 -2.51 4.79 -1.20
CA ASP A 148 -3.82 5.40 -0.94
C ASP A 148 -3.77 6.28 0.30
N HIS A 149 -3.95 7.59 0.11
CA HIS A 149 -3.93 8.63 1.14
C HIS A 149 -2.70 8.53 2.06
N LEU A 150 -1.54 8.15 1.50
CA LEU A 150 -0.31 7.96 2.25
C LEU A 150 0.46 9.27 2.38
N PHE A 151 0.70 9.94 1.27
CA PHE A 151 1.63 11.07 1.21
C PHE A 151 1.07 12.28 1.96
N SER A 152 -0.23 12.57 1.85
CA SER A 152 -0.87 13.66 2.60
C SER A 152 -0.77 13.49 4.11
N LYS A 153 -0.78 12.25 4.59
CA LYS A 153 -0.54 11.93 6.01
C LYS A 153 0.92 12.13 6.37
N LEU A 154 1.84 11.65 5.55
CA LEU A 154 3.28 11.76 5.78
C LEU A 154 3.78 13.22 5.81
N LYS A 155 3.15 14.14 5.06
CA LYS A 155 3.46 15.58 5.10
C LYS A 155 3.50 16.16 6.52
N LYS A 156 2.70 15.61 7.44
CA LYS A 156 2.63 16.06 8.83
C LYS A 156 3.78 15.55 9.70
N ARG A 157 4.52 14.54 9.24
CA ARG A 157 5.60 13.87 9.98
C ARG A 157 6.98 14.10 9.37
N CYS A 158 7.09 14.09 8.04
CA CYS A 158 8.36 14.23 7.33
C CYS A 158 8.19 14.85 5.93
N LYS A 159 9.32 15.23 5.32
CA LYS A 159 9.35 15.85 3.99
C LYS A 159 9.11 14.81 2.90
N LEU A 160 8.17 15.09 2.00
CA LEU A 160 7.82 14.15 0.91
C LEU A 160 8.99 13.84 -0.04
N LEU A 161 9.93 14.77 -0.21
CA LEU A 161 11.09 14.56 -1.08
C LEU A 161 11.89 13.31 -0.67
N GLY A 162 12.09 13.07 0.63
CA GLY A 162 12.81 11.88 1.12
C GLY A 162 12.03 10.59 0.85
N VAL A 163 10.70 10.63 1.07
CA VAL A 163 9.80 9.50 0.77
C VAL A 163 9.76 9.20 -0.73
N PHE A 164 9.73 10.23 -1.57
CA PHE A 164 9.72 10.08 -3.02
C PHE A 164 11.06 9.54 -3.55
N ALA A 165 12.18 9.93 -2.95
CA ALA A 165 13.48 9.34 -3.24
C ALA A 165 13.52 7.84 -2.90
N GLU A 166 12.86 7.44 -1.80
CA GLU A 166 12.73 6.02 -1.44
C GLU A 166 11.84 5.25 -2.44
N VAL A 167 10.72 5.85 -2.84
CA VAL A 167 9.86 5.35 -3.93
C VAL A 167 10.66 5.17 -5.22
N ASP A 168 11.49 6.15 -5.60
CA ASP A 168 12.38 6.02 -6.75
C ASP A 168 13.36 4.86 -6.55
N ARG A 169 14.01 4.78 -5.39
CA ARG A 169 15.02 3.74 -5.11
C ARG A 169 14.45 2.33 -5.26
N ILE A 170 13.27 2.05 -4.72
CA ILE A 170 12.70 0.69 -4.69
C ILE A 170 11.93 0.30 -5.97
N LEU A 171 11.48 1.28 -6.76
CA LEU A 171 10.77 1.03 -8.02
C LEU A 171 11.75 0.68 -9.15
N ARG A 172 11.43 -0.37 -9.90
CA ARG A 172 12.18 -0.78 -11.11
C ARG A 172 12.05 0.27 -12.21
N PRO A 173 13.04 0.39 -13.12
CA PRO A 173 12.85 1.14 -14.37
C PRO A 173 11.61 0.59 -15.10
N GLU A 174 10.85 1.46 -15.76
CA GLU A 174 9.55 1.18 -16.38
C GLU A 174 8.43 0.78 -15.40
N GLY A 175 8.76 0.69 -14.11
CA GLY A 175 7.81 0.47 -13.03
C GLY A 175 6.86 1.66 -12.87
N LYS A 176 5.71 1.40 -12.24
CA LYS A 176 4.64 2.38 -12.11
C LYS A 176 4.35 2.70 -10.65
N LEU A 177 4.09 3.97 -10.38
CA LEU A 177 3.55 4.43 -9.10
C LEU A 177 2.12 4.91 -9.35
N ILE A 178 1.18 4.34 -8.59
CA ILE A 178 -0.22 4.78 -8.55
C ILE A 178 -0.47 5.41 -7.18
N VAL A 179 -0.88 6.67 -7.19
CA VAL A 179 -1.19 7.42 -5.98
C VAL A 179 -2.63 7.91 -6.05
N ARG A 180 -3.39 7.67 -4.98
CA ARG A 180 -4.65 8.35 -4.71
C ARG A 180 -4.50 9.19 -3.48
N ASP A 181 -4.65 10.49 -3.60
CA ASP A 181 -4.49 11.40 -2.49
C ASP A 181 -5.19 12.73 -2.78
N ASP A 182 -5.10 13.69 -1.86
CA ASP A 182 -5.65 15.02 -2.12
C ASP A 182 -4.96 15.73 -3.30
N ALA A 183 -5.67 16.64 -3.96
CA ALA A 183 -5.20 17.30 -5.18
C ALA A 183 -3.89 18.09 -5.01
N GLU A 184 -3.65 18.68 -3.83
CA GLU A 184 -2.42 19.44 -3.54
C GLU A 184 -1.22 18.48 -3.47
N THR A 185 -1.38 17.36 -2.77
CA THR A 185 -0.39 16.30 -2.67
C THR A 185 -0.09 15.67 -4.03
N ILE A 186 -1.12 15.42 -4.86
CA ILE A 186 -0.93 14.91 -6.23
C ILE A 186 -0.11 15.88 -7.09
N SER A 187 -0.39 17.18 -7.03
CA SER A 187 0.36 18.20 -7.79
C SER A 187 1.84 18.24 -7.40
N GLU A 188 2.13 18.15 -6.09
CA GLU A 188 3.50 18.12 -5.58
C GLU A 188 4.26 16.86 -6.03
N LEU A 189 3.62 15.69 -5.94
CA LEU A 189 4.17 14.41 -6.41
C LEU A 189 4.41 14.39 -7.91
N GLU A 190 3.50 14.97 -8.69
CA GLU A 190 3.67 15.10 -10.14
C GLU A 190 4.88 15.97 -10.50
N SER A 191 5.07 17.08 -9.78
CA SER A 191 6.25 17.96 -9.94
C SER A 191 7.56 17.22 -9.64
N MET A 192 7.59 16.43 -8.56
CA MET A 192 8.75 15.58 -8.21
C MET A 192 9.01 14.48 -9.26
N ALA A 193 7.96 13.83 -9.76
CA ALA A 193 8.10 12.83 -10.81
C ALA A 193 8.69 13.45 -12.10
N LYS A 194 8.18 14.62 -12.50
CA LYS A 194 8.67 15.36 -13.68
C LYS A 194 10.12 15.81 -13.53
N SER A 195 10.54 16.24 -12.35
CA SER A 195 11.94 16.63 -12.12
C SER A 195 12.90 15.45 -12.29
N LEU A 196 12.46 14.23 -11.96
CA LEU A 196 13.17 12.97 -12.20
C LEU A 196 12.97 12.40 -13.62
N GLN A 197 12.34 13.15 -14.53
CA GLN A 197 12.05 12.72 -15.90
C GLN A 197 11.16 11.46 -15.97
N TRP A 198 10.33 11.23 -14.96
CA TRP A 198 9.30 10.19 -15.01
C TRP A 198 8.15 10.65 -15.92
N GLU A 199 7.51 9.69 -16.58
CA GLU A 199 6.41 9.97 -17.49
C GLU A 199 5.07 9.98 -16.74
N VAL A 200 4.30 11.05 -16.88
CA VAL A 200 2.93 11.11 -16.37
C VAL A 200 2.02 10.37 -17.34
N ARG A 201 1.50 9.21 -16.92
CA ARG A 201 0.59 8.38 -17.75
C ARG A 201 -0.86 8.81 -17.60
N MET A 202 -1.24 9.20 -16.39
CA MET A 202 -2.60 9.65 -16.09
C MET A 202 -2.58 10.53 -14.85
N THR A 203 -3.24 11.69 -14.93
CA THR A 203 -3.59 12.51 -13.77
C THR A 203 -5.08 12.83 -13.85
N TYR A 204 -5.80 12.61 -12.75
CA TYR A 204 -7.20 12.96 -12.62
C TYR A 204 -7.42 13.65 -11.27
N ALA A 205 -8.18 14.74 -11.26
CA ALA A 205 -8.60 15.41 -10.03
C ALA A 205 -10.11 15.63 -10.09
N ARG A 206 -10.84 15.16 -9.08
CA ARG A 206 -12.29 15.41 -8.94
C ARG A 206 -12.59 15.86 -7.52
N GLY A 207 -12.97 17.14 -7.39
CA GLY A 207 -13.20 17.73 -6.09
C GLY A 207 -11.90 17.76 -5.28
N LYS A 208 -11.90 17.12 -4.11
CA LYS A 208 -10.73 17.06 -3.21
C LYS A 208 -9.82 15.85 -3.45
N GLU A 209 -10.27 14.83 -4.17
CA GLU A 209 -9.50 13.62 -4.43
C GLU A 209 -8.83 13.67 -5.81
N GLY A 210 -7.60 13.18 -5.89
CA GLY A 210 -6.84 13.01 -7.12
C GLY A 210 -6.27 11.61 -7.25
N LEU A 211 -5.99 11.24 -8.50
CA LEU A 211 -5.36 9.99 -8.91
C LEU A 211 -4.20 10.34 -9.85
N LEU A 212 -3.01 9.86 -9.51
CA LEU A 212 -1.80 10.00 -10.31
C LEU A 212 -1.26 8.62 -10.66
N CYS A 213 -0.97 8.39 -11.92
CA CYS A 213 -0.21 7.25 -12.41
C CYS A 213 1.00 7.77 -13.17
N VAL A 214 2.20 7.49 -12.63
CA VAL A 214 3.48 7.86 -13.24
C VAL A 214 4.30 6.61 -13.52
N GLN A 215 5.11 6.67 -14.56
CA GLN A 215 6.02 5.59 -14.96
C GLN A 215 7.46 6.08 -14.87
N LYS A 216 8.28 5.32 -14.13
CA LYS A 216 9.71 5.57 -14.03
C LYS A 216 10.37 5.31 -15.37
N THR A 217 11.17 6.26 -15.84
CA THR A 217 11.96 6.11 -17.07
C THR A 217 13.35 5.57 -16.77
N THR A 218 14.07 5.15 -17.81
CA THR A 218 15.49 4.78 -17.73
C THR A 218 16.43 5.99 -17.84
N TRP A 219 15.97 7.20 -17.53
CA TRP A 219 16.73 8.43 -17.74
C TRP A 219 18.05 8.44 -16.95
N ARG A 220 19.11 8.93 -17.59
CA ARG A 220 20.39 9.26 -16.97
C ARG A 220 20.81 10.66 -17.44
N PRO A 221 21.49 11.45 -16.59
CA PRO A 221 22.12 12.68 -17.04
C PRO A 221 23.02 12.38 -18.23
N LYS A 222 22.85 13.10 -19.34
CA LYS A 222 23.85 13.08 -20.41
C LYS A 222 25.07 13.83 -19.89
N GLU A 223 26.26 13.28 -20.08
CA GLU A 223 27.49 14.02 -19.82
C GLU A 223 27.44 15.29 -20.66
N ILE A 224 27.41 16.43 -19.99
CA ILE A 224 27.60 17.72 -20.64
C ILE A 224 29.11 17.84 -20.74
N GLU A 225 29.67 17.68 -21.93
CA GLU A 225 31.07 18.06 -22.16
C GLU A 225 31.20 19.52 -21.71
N ALA A 226 32.01 19.75 -20.67
CA ALA A 226 32.36 21.09 -20.27
C ALA A 226 33.10 21.71 -21.46
N SER A 227 32.45 22.62 -22.18
CA SER A 227 33.12 23.47 -23.14
C SER A 227 34.19 24.26 -22.39
N MET A 228 35.45 23.87 -22.60
CA MET A 228 36.64 24.59 -22.14
C MET A 228 36.71 25.98 -22.77
#